data_AF-A0A2E1VMU5-F1
#
_entry.id   AF-A0A2E1VMU5-F1
#
_cell.length_a   1.000
_cell.length_b   1.000
_cell.length_c   1.000
_cell.angle_alpha   90.00
_cell.angle_beta   90.00
_cell.angle_gamma   90.00
#
_symmetry.space_group_name_H-M   'P 1'
#
loop_
_entity.id
_entity.type
_entity.pdbx_description
1 polymer ?
#
loop_
_entity_poly.entity_id
_entity_poly.type
_entity_poly.pdbx_seq_one_letter_code
_entity_poly.pdbx_strand_id
1 'polypeptide(L)'
;MIEGPTKTLQFMIEGADLSDITINQCTKVSRLISEVLDEKDYIQGDYSLEVSSPGIERPIIEYIDFKRFVGSKVKIKLINKYENKTSFTGIIKKCFDEKITFIDNKDSKVIVIPFALIDEAKLVFNGF
;
A
#
# COMPACT_ATOMS: atom_id res chain seq x y z
N MET A 1 11.30 27.57 21.01
CA MET A 1 11.63 27.16 19.63
C MET A 1 10.69 26.03 19.31
N ILE A 2 9.71 26.24 18.42
CA ILE A 2 8.83 25.17 17.96
C ILE A 2 9.48 24.70 16.66
N GLU A 3 10.12 23.54 16.69
CA GLU A 3 10.66 22.93 15.46
C GLU A 3 9.51 22.74 14.47
N GLY A 4 9.72 23.15 13.22
CA GLY A 4 8.77 22.90 12.13
C GLY A 4 8.61 21.39 11.88
N PRO A 5 7.67 20.98 11.01
CA PRO A 5 7.47 19.56 10.74
C PRO A 5 8.77 18.92 10.24
N THR A 6 9.33 17.99 11.01
CA THR A 6 10.46 17.16 10.60
C THR A 6 10.01 16.26 9.45
N LYS A 7 10.83 16.12 8.41
CA LYS A 7 10.52 15.22 7.29
C LYS A 7 10.50 13.79 7.83
N THR A 8 9.50 13.00 7.47
CA THR A 8 9.45 11.58 7.85
C THR A 8 9.70 10.70 6.63
N LEU A 9 10.65 9.78 6.77
CA LEU A 9 10.86 8.67 5.84
C LEU A 9 10.21 7.44 6.42
N GLN A 10 9.17 6.95 5.74
CA GLN A 10 8.43 5.78 6.20
C GLN A 10 8.71 4.60 5.28
N PHE A 11 9.15 3.49 5.87
CA PHE A 11 9.36 2.22 5.21
C PHE A 11 8.40 1.19 5.81
N MET A 12 7.51 0.63 4.97
CA MET A 12 6.69 -0.51 5.33
C MET A 12 7.37 -1.80 4.88
N ILE A 13 7.52 -2.76 5.78
CA ILE A 13 8.14 -4.05 5.51
C ILE A 13 7.14 -5.19 5.70
N GLU A 14 7.25 -6.21 4.85
CA GLU A 14 6.36 -7.36 4.83
C GLU A 14 7.16 -8.64 4.55
N GLY A 15 6.76 -9.74 5.18
CA GLY A 15 7.30 -11.07 4.85
C GLY A 15 6.90 -11.47 3.44
N ALA A 16 7.79 -12.09 2.68
CA ALA A 16 7.52 -12.47 1.28
C ALA A 16 6.30 -13.40 1.12
N ASP A 17 5.92 -14.09 2.19
CA ASP A 17 4.78 -14.99 2.33
C ASP A 17 3.60 -14.36 3.10
N LEU A 18 3.61 -13.03 3.30
CA LEU A 18 2.65 -12.26 4.11
C LEU A 18 2.66 -12.60 5.61
N SER A 19 3.73 -13.24 6.10
CA SER A 19 3.93 -13.49 7.53
C SER A 19 4.05 -12.19 8.34
N ASP A 20 3.63 -12.27 9.60
CA ASP A 20 3.73 -11.15 10.53
C ASP A 20 5.19 -10.75 10.76
N ILE A 21 5.41 -9.45 10.77
CA ILE A 21 6.72 -8.86 11.10
C ILE A 21 6.76 -8.54 12.59
N THR A 22 7.79 -9.07 13.25
CA THR A 22 8.07 -8.80 14.66
C THR A 22 8.76 -7.45 14.86
N ILE A 23 8.64 -6.88 16.06
CA ILE A 23 9.35 -5.64 16.45
C ILE A 23 10.87 -5.74 16.27
N ASN A 24 11.44 -6.93 16.50
CA ASN A 24 12.87 -7.18 16.33
C ASN A 24 13.29 -7.12 14.86
N GLN A 25 12.44 -7.57 13.94
CA GLN A 25 12.69 -7.45 12.50
C GLN A 25 12.60 -5.99 12.05
N CYS A 26 11.62 -5.21 12.51
CA CYS A 26 11.56 -3.77 12.23
C CYS A 26 12.83 -3.06 12.74
N THR A 27 13.27 -3.37 13.97
CA THR A 27 14.50 -2.78 14.54
C THR A 27 15.73 -3.13 13.71
N LYS A 28 15.84 -4.38 13.26
CA LYS A 28 16.97 -4.82 12.43
C LYS A 28 16.99 -4.08 11.09
N VAL A 29 15.84 -3.96 10.42
CA VAL A 29 15.74 -3.26 9.14
C VAL A 29 15.98 -1.76 9.30
N SER A 30 15.45 -1.14 10.36
CA SER A 30 15.68 0.28 10.68
C SER A 30 17.15 0.62 10.80
N ARG A 31 17.95 -0.21 11.49
CA ARG A 31 19.40 -0.03 11.58
C ARG A 31 20.08 -0.10 10.22
N LEU A 32 19.76 -1.12 9.42
CA LEU A 32 20.33 -1.29 8.08
C LEU A 32 19.99 -0.12 7.14
N ILE A 33 18.76 0.37 7.19
CA ILE A 33 18.35 1.52 6.38
C ILE A 33 19.11 2.78 6.83
N SER A 34 19.20 3.03 8.14
CA SER A 34 19.95 4.18 8.68
C SER A 34 21.39 4.16 8.22
N GLU A 35 22.08 3.02 8.33
CA GLU A 35 23.48 2.86 7.91
C GLU A 35 23.66 3.22 6.42
N VAL A 36 22.75 2.78 5.54
CA VAL A 36 22.81 3.08 4.10
C VAL A 36 22.50 4.55 3.80
N LEU A 37 21.54 5.15 4.50
CA LEU A 37 21.19 6.56 4.32
C LEU A 37 22.33 7.48 4.76
N ASP A 38 23.00 7.14 5.88
CA ASP A 38 24.12 7.90 6.45
C ASP A 38 25.38 7.81 5.57
N GLU A 39 25.68 6.65 4.97
CA GLU A 39 26.85 6.48 4.09
C GLU A 39 26.76 7.34 2.82
N LYS A 40 25.56 7.50 2.29
CA LYS A 40 25.33 8.04 0.95
C LYS A 40 24.84 9.49 0.94
N ASP A 41 24.59 10.08 2.10
CA ASP A 41 24.04 11.44 2.29
C ASP A 41 22.86 11.72 1.33
N TYR A 42 21.93 10.77 1.24
CA TYR A 42 20.85 10.81 0.25
C TYR A 42 19.84 11.94 0.49
N ILE A 43 19.76 12.47 1.71
CA ILE A 43 18.65 13.31 2.16
C ILE A 43 19.17 14.51 2.93
N GLN A 44 18.89 15.71 2.39
CA GLN A 44 19.27 16.97 3.01
C GLN A 44 18.37 17.35 4.19
N GLY A 45 19.01 17.68 5.31
CA GLY A 45 18.39 18.18 6.53
C GLY A 45 17.86 17.06 7.43
N ASP A 46 17.37 17.44 8.60
CA ASP A 46 16.90 16.49 9.61
C ASP A 46 15.64 15.75 9.16
N TYR A 47 15.59 14.46 9.49
CA TYR A 47 14.46 13.59 9.22
C TYR A 47 14.23 12.59 10.35
N SER A 48 13.00 12.09 10.44
CA SER A 48 12.64 10.92 11.25
C SER A 48 12.57 9.68 10.35
N LEU A 49 13.19 8.58 10.77
CA LEU A 49 13.07 7.29 10.09
C LEU A 49 12.04 6.42 10.82
N GLU A 50 10.98 6.03 10.11
CA GLU A 50 9.95 5.12 10.59
C GLU A 50 9.99 3.80 9.82
N VAL A 51 10.07 2.69 10.54
CA VAL A 51 9.98 1.34 9.96
C VAL A 51 8.86 0.58 10.65
N SER A 52 7.88 0.14 9.88
CA SER A 52 6.69 -0.55 10.39
C SER A 52 6.28 -1.71 9.47
N SER A 53 5.39 -2.57 9.96
CA SER A 53 4.63 -3.45 9.08
C SER A 53 3.42 -2.69 8.52
N PRO A 54 2.87 -3.09 7.36
CA PRO A 54 1.72 -2.41 6.75
C PRO A 54 0.43 -2.50 7.59
N GLY A 55 0.38 -3.43 8.55
CA GLY A 55 -0.77 -3.59 9.45
C GLY A 55 -2.06 -3.98 8.72
N ILE A 56 -3.19 -3.53 9.29
CA ILE A 56 -4.54 -3.89 8.85
C ILE A 56 -4.95 -3.17 7.56
N GLU A 57 -4.57 -1.89 7.41
CA GLU A 57 -4.81 -1.11 6.18
C GLU A 57 -3.65 -1.28 5.19
N ARG A 58 -3.38 -2.55 4.85
CA ARG A 58 -2.25 -2.94 3.98
C ARG A 58 -2.38 -2.30 2.59
N PRO A 59 -1.41 -1.48 2.14
CA PRO A 59 -1.37 -1.01 0.77
C PRO A 59 -1.10 -2.17 -0.19
N ILE A 60 -1.71 -2.13 -1.37
CA ILE A 60 -1.47 -3.09 -2.45
C ILE A 60 -0.75 -2.32 -3.55
N ILE A 61 0.53 -2.63 -3.75
CA ILE A 61 1.42 -1.84 -4.61
C ILE A 61 1.60 -2.52 -5.96
N GLU A 62 1.92 -3.81 -5.97
CA GLU A 62 2.21 -4.52 -7.21
C GLU A 62 0.98 -5.24 -7.78
N TYR A 63 0.94 -5.41 -9.10
CA TYR A 63 -0.12 -6.18 -9.77
C TYR A 63 -0.23 -7.62 -9.23
N ILE A 64 0.90 -8.24 -8.85
CA ILE A 64 0.92 -9.59 -8.27
C ILE A 64 0.19 -9.63 -6.91
N ASP A 65 0.23 -8.56 -6.13
CA ASP A 65 -0.45 -8.50 -4.85
C ASP A 65 -1.97 -8.48 -5.02
N PHE A 66 -2.49 -7.83 -6.07
CA PHE A 66 -3.91 -7.97 -6.41
C PHE A 66 -4.31 -9.42 -6.67
N LYS A 67 -3.44 -10.23 -7.28
CA LYS A 67 -3.70 -11.67 -7.47
C LYS A 67 -3.74 -12.41 -6.15
N ARG A 68 -2.82 -12.08 -5.22
CA ARG A 68 -2.76 -12.67 -3.87
C ARG A 68 -4.02 -12.36 -3.05
N PHE A 69 -4.58 -11.17 -3.21
CA PHE A 69 -5.74 -10.70 -2.46
C PHE A 69 -7.08 -10.82 -3.20
N VAL A 70 -7.20 -11.72 -4.18
CA VAL A 70 -8.51 -12.04 -4.78
C VAL A 70 -9.47 -12.51 -3.68
N GLY A 71 -10.69 -11.96 -3.69
CA GLY A 71 -11.71 -12.17 -2.66
C GLY A 71 -11.70 -11.11 -1.55
N SER A 72 -10.61 -10.35 -1.39
CA SER A 72 -10.51 -9.31 -0.38
C SER A 72 -11.21 -8.02 -0.82
N LYS A 73 -11.68 -7.27 0.18
CA LYS A 73 -12.22 -5.92 -0.01
C LYS A 73 -11.09 -4.90 -0.04
N VAL A 74 -11.16 -3.99 -1.00
CA VAL A 74 -10.14 -2.97 -1.24
C VAL A 74 -10.78 -1.61 -1.48
N LYS A 75 -10.10 -0.57 -1.02
CA LYS A 75 -10.36 0.81 -1.41
C LYS A 75 -9.38 1.18 -2.52
N ILE A 76 -9.90 1.66 -3.63
CA ILE A 76 -9.15 2.04 -4.82
C ILE A 76 -9.32 3.54 -5.05
N LYS A 77 -8.21 4.22 -5.33
CA LYS A 77 -8.16 5.57 -5.87
C LYS A 77 -7.55 5.48 -7.27
N LEU A 78 -8.14 6.20 -8.21
CA LEU A 78 -7.70 6.19 -9.61
C LEU A 78 -6.91 7.46 -9.91
N ILE A 79 -5.95 7.34 -10.84
CA ILE A 79 -5.14 8.47 -11.32
C ILE A 79 -6.05 9.53 -11.95
N ASN A 80 -7.03 9.08 -12.74
CA ASN A 80 -8.04 9.91 -13.37
C ASN A 80 -9.42 9.26 -13.30
N LYS A 81 -10.45 10.03 -13.67
CA LYS A 81 -11.83 9.56 -13.66
C LYS A 81 -12.02 8.45 -14.70
N TYR A 82 -12.47 7.28 -14.27
CA TYR A 82 -12.82 6.14 -15.13
C TYR A 82 -14.25 5.69 -14.81
N GLU A 83 -15.10 5.50 -15.83
CA GLU A 83 -16.52 5.14 -15.66
C GLU A 83 -17.25 5.98 -14.60
N ASN A 84 -17.00 7.28 -14.62
CA ASN A 84 -17.52 8.26 -13.66
C ASN A 84 -17.07 8.13 -12.20
N LYS A 85 -16.02 7.34 -11.91
CA LYS A 85 -15.45 7.17 -10.58
C LYS A 85 -14.02 7.72 -10.52
N THR A 86 -13.67 8.35 -9.41
CA THR A 86 -12.28 8.73 -9.06
C THR A 86 -11.74 7.88 -7.90
N SER A 87 -12.64 7.29 -7.11
CA SER A 87 -12.34 6.30 -6.10
C SER A 87 -13.57 5.42 -5.88
N PHE A 88 -13.35 4.20 -5.39
CA PHE A 88 -14.41 3.28 -5.00
C PHE A 88 -13.90 2.25 -4.01
N THR A 89 -14.83 1.49 -3.43
CA THR A 89 -14.52 0.33 -2.60
C THR A 89 -15.21 -0.88 -3.20
N GLY A 90 -14.48 -1.96 -3.38
CA GLY A 90 -14.98 -3.17 -4.03
C GLY A 90 -14.23 -4.42 -3.61
N ILE A 91 -14.72 -5.56 -4.07
CA ILE A 91 -14.08 -6.86 -3.84
C ILE A 91 -13.29 -7.24 -5.09
N ILE A 92 -12.01 -7.60 -4.94
CA ILE A 92 -11.20 -8.12 -6.04
C ILE A 92 -11.80 -9.47 -6.47
N LYS A 93 -12.18 -9.61 -7.74
CA LYS A 93 -12.74 -10.86 -8.28
C LYS A 93 -11.78 -11.62 -9.17
N LYS A 94 -11.03 -10.92 -10.01
CA LYS A 94 -10.13 -11.56 -10.97
C LYS A 94 -9.05 -10.58 -11.38
N CYS A 95 -7.86 -11.11 -11.65
CA CYS A 95 -6.76 -10.38 -12.26
C CYS A 95 -6.34 -11.14 -13.52
N PHE A 96 -6.36 -10.48 -14.68
CA PHE A 96 -5.93 -11.05 -15.94
C PHE A 96 -5.47 -9.93 -16.90
N ASP A 97 -4.40 -10.15 -17.65
CA ASP A 97 -3.93 -9.22 -18.70
C ASP A 97 -3.76 -7.76 -18.19
N GLU A 98 -3.02 -7.58 -17.09
CA GLU A 98 -2.80 -6.27 -16.43
C GLU A 98 -4.09 -5.51 -16.08
N LYS A 99 -5.22 -6.20 -16.01
CA LYS A 99 -6.52 -5.67 -15.59
C LYS A 99 -6.98 -6.38 -14.33
N ILE A 100 -7.71 -5.64 -13.51
CA ILE A 100 -8.30 -6.10 -12.27
C ILE A 100 -9.81 -5.89 -12.36
N THR A 101 -10.54 -6.96 -12.12
CA THR A 101 -11.99 -6.98 -12.04
C THR A 101 -12.42 -6.86 -10.59
N PHE A 102 -13.27 -5.89 -10.30
CA PHE A 102 -13.85 -5.65 -8.98
C PHE A 102 -15.38 -5.81 -9.04
N ILE A 103 -15.98 -6.18 -7.91
CA ILE A 103 -17.41 -5.90 -7.66
C ILE A 103 -17.51 -4.68 -6.77
N ASP A 104 -18.11 -3.61 -7.28
CA ASP A 104 -18.36 -2.38 -6.50
C ASP A 104 -19.32 -2.68 -5.35
N ASN A 105 -18.94 -2.29 -4.14
CA ASN A 105 -19.73 -2.57 -2.94
C ASN A 105 -21.04 -1.76 -2.87
N LYS A 106 -21.18 -0.67 -3.65
CA LYS A 106 -22.38 0.19 -3.61
C LYS A 106 -23.51 -0.32 -4.49
N ASP A 107 -23.19 -0.73 -5.71
CA ASP A 107 -24.20 -1.08 -6.72
C ASP A 107 -24.02 -2.50 -7.29
N SER A 108 -23.09 -3.30 -6.72
CA SER A 108 -22.76 -4.66 -7.16
C SER A 108 -22.35 -4.75 -8.64
N LYS A 109 -21.97 -3.63 -9.27
CA LYS A 109 -21.51 -3.63 -10.66
C LYS A 109 -20.12 -4.23 -10.75
N VAL A 110 -19.90 -4.94 -11.85
CA VAL A 110 -18.57 -5.40 -12.25
C VAL A 110 -17.84 -4.22 -12.87
N ILE A 111 -16.67 -3.89 -12.33
CA ILE A 111 -15.78 -2.84 -12.84
C ILE A 111 -14.48 -3.51 -13.25
N VAL A 112 -14.00 -3.23 -14.46
CA VAL A 112 -12.71 -3.72 -14.93
C VAL A 112 -11.79 -2.53 -15.15
N ILE A 113 -10.69 -2.48 -14.39
CA ILE A 113 -9.73 -1.37 -14.41
C ILE A 113 -8.35 -1.91 -14.85
N PRO A 114 -7.69 -1.29 -15.83
CA PRO A 114 -6.26 -1.50 -16.07
C PRO A 114 -5.45 -1.11 -14.83
N PHE A 115 -4.52 -1.94 -14.40
CA PHE A 115 -3.67 -1.68 -13.23
C PHE A 115 -2.98 -0.30 -13.31
N ALA A 116 -2.55 0.10 -14.51
CA ALA A 116 -1.94 1.40 -14.77
C ALA A 116 -2.84 2.62 -14.47
N LEU A 117 -4.15 2.45 -14.23
CA LEU A 117 -5.04 3.54 -13.82
C LEU A 117 -5.25 3.62 -12.30
N ILE A 118 -4.70 2.68 -11.53
CA ILE A 118 -4.77 2.67 -10.06
C ILE A 118 -3.65 3.54 -9.51
N ASP A 119 -4.02 4.56 -8.74
CA ASP A 119 -3.10 5.47 -8.05
C ASP A 119 -2.74 4.90 -6.66
N GLU A 120 -3.76 4.53 -5.90
CA GLU A 120 -3.61 3.93 -4.58
C GLU A 120 -4.60 2.78 -4.43
N ALA A 121 -4.15 1.71 -3.79
CA ALA A 121 -5.00 0.62 -3.36
C ALA A 121 -4.63 0.18 -1.95
N LYS A 122 -5.63 -0.08 -1.12
CA LYS A 122 -5.44 -0.63 0.22
C LYS A 122 -6.51 -1.63 0.59
N LEU A 123 -6.12 -2.67 1.32
CA LEU A 123 -7.05 -3.60 1.95
C LEU A 123 -7.93 -2.85 2.94
N VAL A 124 -9.20 -3.19 2.93
CA VAL A 124 -10.17 -2.72 3.92
C VAL A 124 -10.54 -3.90 4.78
N PHE A 125 -10.20 -3.79 6.07
CA PHE A 125 -10.64 -4.77 7.05
C PHE A 125 -12.10 -4.54 7.37
N ASN A 126 -12.93 -5.55 7.13
CA ASN A 126 -14.25 -5.60 7.73
C ASN A 126 -14.07 -6.30 9.08
N GLY A 127 -14.14 -5.54 10.18
CA GLY A 127 -14.27 -6.12 11.51
C GLY A 127 -15.51 -7.02 11.59
N PHE A 128 -15.40 -8.09 12.39
CA PHE A 128 -16.49 -9.02 12.69
C PHE A 128 -17.66 -8.34 13.38
#